data_AF-A0A2S6NBE8-F1
#
_entry.id   AF-A0A2S6NBE8-F1
#
_cell.length_a   1.000
_cell.length_b   1.000
_cell.length_c   1.000
_cell.angle_alpha   90.00
_cell.angle_beta   90.00
_cell.angle_gamma   90.00
#
_symmetry.space_group_name_H-M   'P 1'
#
loop_
_entity.id
_entity.type
_entity.pdbx_description
1 polymer ?
#
loop_
_entity_poly.entity_id
_entity_poly.type
_entity_poly.pdbx_seq_one_letter_code
_entity_poly.pdbx_strand_id
1 'polypeptide(L)'
;MIGQWVPFDDPRPSTVLGYGRKWIGLTWADIAGGVLTITPTKTERSTRAKISIDLALCPMVQEELARIPAAERHGPLIINEQTGLPFMVKRFTGTWQEVRRAAELSSKLWNRDIRAGGITEGGIAGASLDDRAKLAGHSSKKTTAGTYDRDVLVSANRVAEARAKFKRGD
;
A
#
# COMPACT_ATOMS: atom_id res chain seq x y z
N MET A 1 -3.76 1.72 -4.14
CA MET A 1 -5.22 1.84 -3.94
C MET A 1 -5.63 3.12 -4.66
N ILE A 2 -6.20 3.04 -5.86
CA ILE A 2 -6.53 4.22 -6.71
C ILE A 2 -7.96 4.74 -6.47
N GLY A 3 -8.57 4.34 -5.35
CA GLY A 3 -10.00 4.45 -5.14
C GLY A 3 -10.83 3.61 -6.11
N GLN A 4 -12.11 3.91 -6.17
CA GLN A 4 -13.10 3.22 -6.99
C GLN A 4 -14.17 4.18 -7.48
N TRP A 5 -14.54 4.05 -8.76
CA TRP A 5 -15.68 4.73 -9.34
C TRP A 5 -16.93 3.90 -9.08
N VAL A 6 -17.87 4.45 -8.32
CA VAL A 6 -19.11 3.80 -7.90
C VAL A 6 -20.33 4.54 -8.46
N PRO A 7 -21.48 3.85 -8.59
CA PRO A 7 -22.74 4.50 -8.93
C PRO A 7 -23.11 5.64 -7.95
N PHE A 8 -23.95 6.58 -8.38
CA PHE A 8 -24.32 7.73 -7.56
C PHE A 8 -25.16 7.36 -6.32
N ASP A 9 -25.90 6.25 -6.38
CA ASP A 9 -26.72 5.71 -5.29
C ASP A 9 -25.91 4.99 -4.19
N ASP A 10 -24.59 4.82 -4.36
CA ASP A 10 -23.72 4.34 -3.28
C ASP A 10 -23.88 5.26 -2.06
N PRO A 11 -24.06 4.76 -0.82
CA PRO A 11 -24.37 5.63 0.32
C PRO A 11 -23.20 6.53 0.74
N ARG A 12 -21.97 6.26 0.29
CA ARG A 12 -20.80 7.05 0.70
C ARG A 12 -20.76 8.40 0.00
N PRO A 13 -20.50 9.50 0.74
CA PRO A 13 -20.38 10.82 0.15
C PRO A 13 -19.12 10.92 -0.71
N SER A 14 -19.19 11.69 -1.78
CA SER A 14 -18.05 12.08 -2.60
C SER A 14 -18.34 13.37 -3.34
N THR A 15 -17.34 14.24 -3.42
CA THR A 15 -17.35 15.46 -4.23
C THR A 15 -16.68 15.27 -5.60
N VAL A 16 -16.09 14.10 -5.85
CA VAL A 16 -15.36 13.81 -7.09
C VAL A 16 -16.26 13.04 -8.04
N LEU A 17 -16.73 13.73 -9.08
CA LEU A 17 -17.68 13.22 -10.06
C LEU A 17 -17.00 13.08 -11.42
N GLY A 18 -17.34 12.03 -12.15
CA GLY A 18 -16.72 11.73 -13.43
C GLY A 18 -17.20 10.40 -13.99
N TYR A 19 -17.17 10.26 -15.31
CA TYR A 19 -17.52 9.00 -15.98
C TYR A 19 -18.94 8.48 -15.64
N GLY A 20 -19.89 9.39 -15.39
CA GLY A 20 -21.26 9.04 -14.96
C GLY A 20 -21.32 8.38 -13.58
N ARG A 21 -20.30 8.60 -12.74
CA ARG A 21 -20.09 7.96 -11.44
C ARG A 21 -19.53 8.98 -10.45
N LYS A 22 -19.48 8.58 -9.18
CA LYS A 22 -18.70 9.27 -8.15
C LYS A 22 -17.51 8.43 -7.71
N TRP A 23 -16.46 9.07 -7.24
CA TRP A 23 -15.23 8.39 -6.87
C TRP A 23 -15.04 8.33 -5.35
N ILE A 24 -14.65 7.16 -4.84
CA ILE A 24 -14.34 6.94 -3.43
C ILE A 24 -12.90 6.46 -3.31
N GLY A 25 -12.06 7.18 -2.58
CA GLY A 25 -10.66 6.81 -2.36
C GLY A 25 -9.93 7.81 -1.48
N LEU A 26 -8.61 7.67 -1.42
CA LEU A 26 -7.76 8.49 -0.56
C LEU A 26 -7.57 9.90 -1.13
N THR A 27 -7.70 10.88 -0.25
CA THR A 27 -7.57 12.30 -0.52
C THR A 27 -6.43 12.90 0.29
N TRP A 28 -5.99 14.10 -0.07
CA TRP A 28 -5.01 14.84 0.72
C TRP A 28 -5.45 15.08 2.17
N ALA A 29 -6.76 15.11 2.43
CA ALA A 29 -7.31 15.22 3.79
C ALA A 29 -7.05 13.98 4.66
N ASP A 30 -6.71 12.83 4.06
CA ASP A 30 -6.32 11.62 4.79
C ASP A 30 -4.87 11.69 5.31
N ILE A 31 -4.13 12.75 4.95
CA ILE A 31 -2.78 13.04 5.45
C ILE A 31 -2.86 14.22 6.42
N ALA A 32 -2.57 13.96 7.69
CA ALA A 32 -2.53 15.00 8.73
C ALA A 32 -1.18 14.92 9.46
N GLY A 33 -0.47 16.06 9.55
CA GLY A 33 0.82 16.13 10.24
C GLY A 33 1.90 15.19 9.68
N GLY A 34 1.85 14.87 8.37
CA GLY A 34 2.76 13.90 7.75
C GLY A 34 2.35 12.43 7.93
N VAL A 35 1.26 12.15 8.62
CA VAL A 35 0.75 10.79 8.84
C VAL A 35 -0.44 10.53 7.92
N LEU A 36 -0.33 9.49 7.09
CA LEU A 36 -1.42 8.98 6.27
C LEU A 36 -2.27 8.00 7.07
N THR A 37 -3.58 8.22 7.15
CA THR A 37 -4.51 7.31 7.81
C THR A 37 -5.43 6.66 6.78
N ILE A 38 -5.45 5.33 6.73
CA ILE A 38 -6.22 4.55 5.76
C ILE A 38 -7.13 3.56 6.50
N THR A 39 -8.39 3.48 6.07
CA THR A 39 -9.28 2.36 6.41
C THR A 39 -9.43 1.48 5.17
N PRO A 40 -8.88 0.24 5.15
CA PRO A 40 -8.94 -0.59 3.96
C PRO A 40 -10.38 -0.98 3.59
N THR A 41 -10.83 -0.58 2.40
CA THR A 41 -12.23 -0.74 1.94
C THR A 41 -12.70 -2.21 1.88
N LYS A 42 -11.77 -3.15 1.68
CA LYS A 42 -12.09 -4.60 1.62
C LYS A 42 -12.40 -5.20 3.00
N THR A 43 -11.88 -4.61 4.08
CA THR A 43 -12.07 -5.08 5.46
C THR A 43 -12.78 -4.06 6.35
N GLU A 44 -13.22 -2.94 5.76
CA GLU A 44 -13.99 -1.87 6.40
C GLU A 44 -15.23 -2.42 7.12
N ARG A 45 -15.91 -3.41 6.52
CA ARG A 45 -17.09 -4.05 7.12
C ARG A 45 -16.77 -5.07 8.22
N SER A 46 -15.57 -5.64 8.26
CA SER A 46 -15.24 -6.77 9.14
C SER A 46 -14.30 -6.44 10.29
N THR A 47 -13.38 -5.50 10.13
CA THR A 47 -12.31 -5.24 11.11
C THR A 47 -12.17 -3.79 11.52
N ARG A 48 -12.65 -2.82 10.72
CA ARG A 48 -12.47 -1.37 10.93
C ARG A 48 -11.02 -0.95 11.26
N ALA A 49 -10.03 -1.78 10.91
CA ALA A 49 -8.64 -1.52 11.26
C ALA A 49 -8.16 -0.29 10.50
N LYS A 50 -7.81 0.76 11.25
CA LYS A 50 -7.13 1.94 10.72
C LYS A 50 -5.63 1.64 10.66
N ILE A 51 -5.04 1.89 9.51
CA ILE A 51 -3.60 1.83 9.32
C ILE A 51 -3.12 3.27 9.29
N SER A 52 -2.23 3.63 10.20
CA SER A 52 -1.55 4.92 10.20
C SER A 52 -0.10 4.70 9.78
N ILE A 53 0.36 5.48 8.82
CA ILE A 53 1.71 5.40 8.26
C ILE A 53 2.33 6.79 8.38
N ASP A 54 3.42 6.88 9.14
CA ASP A 54 4.24 8.08 9.15
C ASP A 54 5.00 8.17 7.82
N LEU A 55 4.63 9.15 6.99
CA LEU A 55 5.22 9.32 5.67
C LEU A 55 6.66 9.85 5.77
N ALA A 56 7.08 10.46 6.88
CA ALA A 56 8.44 10.93 7.06
C ALA A 56 9.45 9.77 7.02
N LEU A 57 9.01 8.57 7.36
CA LEU A 57 9.80 7.32 7.31
C LEU A 57 9.76 6.64 5.92
N CYS A 58 9.10 7.25 4.93
CA CYS A 58 8.93 6.70 3.58
C CYS A 58 9.69 7.58 2.56
N PRO A 59 11.00 7.38 2.32
CA PRO A 59 11.84 8.30 1.53
C PRO A 59 11.33 8.50 0.10
N MET A 60 10.98 7.42 -0.61
CA MET A 60 10.40 7.53 -1.96
C MET A 60 9.07 8.29 -1.98
N VAL A 61 8.27 8.22 -0.90
CA VAL A 61 7.03 8.99 -0.80
C VAL A 61 7.35 10.47 -0.56
N GLN A 62 8.35 10.77 0.27
CA GLN A 62 8.79 12.15 0.49
C GLN A 62 9.30 12.81 -0.80
N GLU A 63 10.04 12.07 -1.63
CA GLU A 63 10.49 12.54 -2.95
C GLU A 63 9.32 12.95 -3.85
N GLU A 64 8.26 12.14 -3.88
CA GLU A 64 7.05 12.47 -4.66
C GLU A 64 6.25 13.62 -4.05
N LEU A 65 6.12 13.66 -2.72
CA LEU A 65 5.43 14.76 -2.03
C LEU A 65 6.14 16.10 -2.25
N ALA A 66 7.48 16.11 -2.29
CA ALA A 66 8.27 17.31 -2.52
C ALA A 66 8.03 17.94 -3.90
N ARG A 67 7.58 17.16 -4.89
CA ARG A 67 7.23 17.64 -6.24
C ARG A 67 5.91 18.40 -6.27
N ILE A 68 5.07 18.25 -5.25
CA ILE A 68 3.71 18.81 -5.21
C ILE A 68 3.67 19.94 -4.16
N PRO A 69 3.54 21.21 -4.57
CA PRO A 69 3.45 22.33 -3.65
C PRO A 69 2.30 22.17 -2.67
N ALA A 70 2.47 22.63 -1.41
CA ALA A 70 1.45 22.47 -0.38
C ALA A 70 0.08 23.07 -0.75
N ALA A 71 0.07 24.18 -1.51
CA ALA A 71 -1.15 24.81 -2.01
C ALA A 71 -1.96 23.94 -3.00
N GLU A 72 -1.29 23.00 -3.68
CA GLU A 72 -1.89 22.11 -4.67
C GLU A 72 -2.34 20.77 -4.07
N ARG A 73 -2.08 20.54 -2.78
CA ARG A 73 -2.41 19.30 -2.06
C ARG A 73 -3.88 19.28 -1.61
N HIS A 74 -4.79 19.21 -2.57
CA HIS A 74 -6.23 19.12 -2.33
C HIS A 74 -6.90 18.06 -3.22
N GLY A 75 -8.02 17.49 -2.76
CA GLY A 75 -8.74 16.45 -3.50
C GLY A 75 -8.06 15.07 -3.48
N PRO A 76 -8.24 14.24 -4.52
CA PRO A 76 -7.64 12.89 -4.61
C PRO A 76 -6.11 12.90 -4.54
N LEU A 77 -5.52 11.93 -3.82
CA LEU A 77 -4.05 11.80 -3.73
C LEU A 77 -3.40 11.40 -5.06
N ILE A 78 -4.08 10.57 -5.86
CA ILE A 78 -3.56 10.03 -7.11
C ILE A 78 -4.55 10.34 -8.22
N ILE A 79 -4.15 11.19 -9.14
CA ILE A 79 -4.92 11.57 -10.33
C ILE A 79 -4.20 11.12 -11.60
N ASN A 80 -4.97 10.89 -12.65
CA ASN A 80 -4.43 10.84 -14.00
C ASN A 80 -4.30 12.27 -14.52
N GLU A 81 -3.06 12.74 -14.65
CA GLU A 81 -2.73 14.10 -15.10
C GLU A 81 -3.33 14.44 -16.46
N GLN A 82 -3.51 13.45 -17.34
CA GLN A 82 -4.12 13.66 -18.66
C GLN A 82 -5.60 14.03 -18.59
N THR A 83 -6.29 13.57 -17.55
CA THR A 83 -7.75 13.78 -17.40
C THR A 83 -8.10 14.70 -16.23
N GLY A 84 -7.14 15.03 -15.36
CA GLY A 84 -7.39 15.74 -14.10
C GLY A 84 -8.28 14.98 -13.11
N LEU A 85 -8.52 13.69 -13.35
CA LEU A 85 -9.46 12.85 -12.62
C LEU A 85 -8.75 11.61 -12.06
N PRO A 86 -9.24 11.01 -10.97
CA PRO A 86 -8.73 9.72 -10.50
C PRO A 86 -8.72 8.65 -11.59
N PHE A 87 -7.69 7.81 -11.56
CA PHE A 87 -7.53 6.72 -12.53
C PHE A 87 -8.75 5.79 -12.55
N MET A 88 -9.17 5.41 -13.76
CA MET A 88 -9.96 4.18 -13.93
C MET A 88 -9.06 2.95 -13.75
N VAL A 89 -9.63 1.86 -13.24
CA VAL A 89 -8.93 0.57 -13.06
C VAL A 89 -8.25 0.09 -14.34
N LYS A 90 -8.95 0.19 -15.49
CA LYS A 90 -8.40 -0.22 -16.78
C LYS A 90 -7.17 0.62 -17.17
N ARG A 91 -7.24 1.95 -17.01
CA ARG A 91 -6.13 2.85 -17.33
C ARG A 91 -4.93 2.61 -16.40
N PHE A 92 -5.17 2.51 -15.10
CA PHE A 92 -4.13 2.22 -14.12
C PHE A 92 -3.43 0.88 -14.40
N THR A 93 -4.19 -0.16 -14.74
CA THR A 93 -3.64 -1.47 -15.09
C THR A 93 -2.77 -1.38 -16.34
N GLY A 94 -3.20 -0.63 -17.35
CA GLY A 94 -2.40 -0.36 -18.55
C GLY A 94 -1.09 0.38 -18.23
N THR A 95 -1.17 1.47 -17.45
CA THR A 95 0.01 2.24 -17.01
C THR A 95 0.99 1.37 -16.21
N TRP A 96 0.50 0.51 -15.31
CA TRP A 96 1.36 -0.44 -14.60
C TRP A 96 2.08 -1.38 -15.57
N GLN A 97 1.39 -1.92 -16.58
CA GLN A 97 2.01 -2.81 -17.57
C GLN A 97 3.07 -2.09 -18.42
N GLU A 98 2.83 -0.83 -18.77
CA GLU A 98 3.79 0.01 -19.49
C GLU A 98 5.05 0.23 -18.66
N VAL A 99 4.91 0.68 -17.41
CA VAL A 99 6.04 0.90 -16.47
C VAL A 99 6.80 -0.40 -16.22
N ARG A 100 6.08 -1.50 -15.94
CA ARG A 100 6.67 -2.82 -15.70
C ARG A 100 7.49 -3.30 -16.90
N ARG A 101 7.00 -3.09 -18.13
CA ARG A 101 7.71 -3.45 -19.36
C ARG A 101 8.94 -2.57 -19.58
N ALA A 102 8.81 -1.27 -19.35
CA ALA A 102 9.93 -0.32 -19.48
C ALA A 102 11.06 -0.60 -18.47
N ALA A 103 10.70 -1.11 -17.29
CA ALA A 103 11.64 -1.58 -16.27
C ALA A 103 12.11 -3.03 -16.49
N GLU A 104 11.77 -3.66 -17.62
CA GLU A 104 12.17 -5.03 -17.98
C GLU A 104 11.77 -6.10 -16.95
N LEU A 105 10.69 -5.86 -16.21
CA LEU A 105 10.22 -6.76 -15.16
C LEU A 105 9.28 -7.84 -15.72
N SER A 106 9.30 -9.02 -15.10
CA SER A 106 8.49 -10.19 -15.47
C SER A 106 7.00 -9.88 -15.62
N SER A 107 6.34 -10.50 -16.62
CA SER A 107 4.88 -10.44 -16.84
C SER A 107 4.04 -11.02 -15.71
N LYS A 108 4.67 -11.83 -14.87
CA LYS A 108 4.04 -12.41 -13.68
C LYS A 108 3.98 -11.44 -12.50
N LEU A 109 4.60 -10.25 -12.58
CA LEU A 109 4.61 -9.26 -11.51
C LEU A 109 3.39 -8.33 -11.58
N TRP A 110 2.64 -8.27 -10.49
CA TRP A 110 1.45 -7.43 -10.33
C TRP A 110 1.78 -6.25 -9.44
N ASN A 111 1.10 -5.12 -9.61
CA ASN A 111 1.29 -3.95 -8.75
C ASN A 111 1.07 -4.27 -7.26
N ARG A 112 0.14 -5.18 -6.95
CA ARG A 112 -0.10 -5.66 -5.57
C ARG A 112 1.11 -6.37 -4.96
N ASP A 113 2.04 -6.89 -5.76
CA ASP A 113 3.22 -7.59 -5.27
C ASP A 113 4.22 -6.63 -4.61
N ILE A 114 4.17 -5.33 -4.91
CA ILE A 114 4.95 -4.30 -4.20
C ILE A 114 4.63 -4.33 -2.70
N ARG A 115 3.38 -4.57 -2.33
CA ARG A 115 2.98 -4.74 -0.91
C ARG A 115 3.65 -5.96 -0.28
N ALA A 116 3.76 -7.07 -1.01
CA ALA A 116 4.46 -8.25 -0.51
C ALA A 116 5.97 -7.99 -0.40
N GLY A 117 6.54 -7.23 -1.34
CA GLY A 117 7.92 -6.74 -1.31
C GLY A 117 8.21 -5.96 -0.03
N GLY A 118 7.45 -4.89 0.26
CA GLY A 118 7.67 -4.07 1.46
C GLY A 118 7.51 -4.83 2.78
N ILE A 119 6.60 -5.81 2.85
CA ILE A 119 6.46 -6.69 4.04
C ILE A 119 7.66 -7.64 4.18
N THR A 120 8.18 -8.12 3.06
CA THR A 120 9.37 -8.95 3.02
C THR A 120 10.59 -8.13 3.45
N GLU A 121 10.83 -6.96 2.87
CA GLU A 121 11.90 -6.02 3.21
C GLU A 121 11.90 -5.62 4.68
N GLY A 122 10.73 -5.28 5.23
CA GLY A 122 10.60 -5.00 6.66
C GLY A 122 10.98 -6.20 7.52
N GLY A 123 10.64 -7.41 7.08
CA GLY A 123 11.05 -8.64 7.75
C GLY A 123 12.56 -8.86 7.66
N ILE A 124 13.15 -8.53 6.50
CA ILE A 124 14.59 -8.59 6.30
C ILE A 124 15.33 -7.66 7.26
N ALA A 125 14.81 -6.45 7.42
CA ALA A 125 15.30 -5.43 8.32
C ALA A 125 15.01 -5.72 9.82
N GLY A 126 14.37 -6.85 10.14
CA GLY A 126 14.16 -7.30 11.52
C GLY A 126 12.83 -6.88 12.15
N ALA A 127 11.90 -6.28 11.39
CA ALA A 127 10.56 -5.97 11.91
C ALA A 127 9.80 -7.26 12.29
N SER A 128 9.12 -7.23 13.44
CA SER A 128 8.42 -8.40 13.94
C SER A 128 7.26 -8.79 13.01
N LEU A 129 6.89 -10.08 13.01
CA LEU A 129 5.71 -10.54 12.24
C LEU A 129 4.42 -9.81 12.69
N ASP A 130 4.35 -9.42 13.96
CA ASP A 130 3.20 -8.67 14.51
C ASP A 130 3.10 -7.27 13.90
N ASP A 131 4.22 -6.53 13.88
CA ASP A 131 4.29 -5.18 13.32
C ASP A 131 3.99 -5.19 11.82
N ARG A 132 4.57 -6.16 11.10
CA ARG A 132 4.32 -6.37 9.67
C ARG A 132 2.86 -6.71 9.38
N ALA A 133 2.21 -7.53 10.21
CA ALA A 133 0.80 -7.86 10.04
C ALA A 133 -0.12 -6.65 10.30
N LYS A 134 0.19 -5.84 11.31
CA LYS A 134 -0.52 -4.58 11.60
C LYS A 134 -0.39 -3.58 10.46
N LEU A 135 0.82 -3.36 9.94
CA LEU A 135 1.07 -2.51 8.76
C LEU A 135 0.32 -3.02 7.53
N ALA A 136 0.27 -4.34 7.34
CA ALA A 136 -0.53 -4.97 6.29
C ALA A 136 -2.04 -4.99 6.59
N GLY A 137 -2.53 -4.40 7.68
CA GLY A 137 -3.96 -4.37 8.01
C GLY A 137 -4.60 -5.75 8.13
N HIS A 138 -3.81 -6.78 8.47
CA HIS A 138 -4.31 -8.15 8.63
C HIS A 138 -4.70 -8.39 10.09
N SER A 139 -5.95 -8.79 10.32
CA SER A 139 -6.42 -9.23 11.64
C SER A 139 -5.87 -10.59 12.06
N SER A 140 -5.36 -11.40 11.11
CA SER A 140 -4.77 -12.71 11.35
C SER A 140 -3.33 -12.80 10.83
N LYS A 141 -2.42 -13.26 11.69
CA LYS A 141 -0.99 -13.45 11.37
C LYS A 141 -0.74 -14.49 10.28
N LYS A 142 -1.68 -15.44 10.09
CA LYS A 142 -1.58 -16.48 9.05
C LYS A 142 -1.52 -15.90 7.64
N THR A 143 -2.24 -14.80 7.38
CA THR A 143 -2.26 -14.18 6.04
C THR A 143 -0.93 -13.52 5.70
N THR A 144 -0.30 -12.82 6.67
CA THR A 144 1.02 -12.23 6.47
C THR A 144 2.09 -13.31 6.28
N ALA A 145 2.10 -14.32 7.16
CA ALA A 145 3.10 -15.39 7.12
C ALA A 145 3.00 -16.29 5.87
N GLY A 146 1.80 -16.56 5.36
CA GLY A 146 1.60 -17.49 4.25
C GLY A 146 1.55 -16.87 2.85
N THR A 147 1.30 -15.57 2.71
CA THR A 147 1.04 -14.94 1.40
C THR A 147 1.95 -13.75 1.10
N TYR A 148 2.47 -13.08 2.12
CA TYR A 148 3.21 -11.82 1.97
C TYR A 148 4.66 -11.89 2.43
N ASP A 149 5.01 -12.83 3.31
CA ASP A 149 6.40 -13.16 3.59
C ASP A 149 6.93 -14.10 2.50
N ARG A 150 7.70 -13.55 1.54
CA ARG A 150 8.28 -14.32 0.43
C ARG A 150 9.68 -14.84 0.72
N ASP A 151 10.23 -14.50 1.88
CA ASP A 151 11.59 -14.81 2.30
C ASP A 151 11.64 -15.99 3.29
N VAL A 152 11.03 -17.09 2.87
CA VAL A 152 10.99 -18.33 3.67
C VAL A 152 12.41 -18.78 4.02
N LEU A 153 13.36 -18.67 3.08
CA LEU A 153 14.75 -19.09 3.28
C LEU A 153 15.51 -18.15 4.22
N VAL A 154 15.37 -16.82 4.06
CA VAL A 154 16.06 -15.85 4.92
C VAL A 154 15.51 -15.89 6.34
N SER A 155 14.19 -16.03 6.49
CA SER A 155 13.55 -16.25 7.79
C SER A 155 13.98 -17.57 8.43
N ALA A 156 14.09 -18.65 7.64
CA ALA A 156 14.61 -19.93 8.12
C ALA A 156 16.09 -19.83 8.55
N ASN A 157 16.91 -19.07 7.82
CA ASN A 157 18.31 -18.83 8.18
C ASN A 157 18.44 -18.05 9.48
N ARG A 158 17.66 -16.97 9.70
CA ARG A 158 17.64 -16.25 10.98
C ARG A 158 17.29 -17.16 12.17
N VAL A 159 16.28 -18.03 11.99
CA VAL A 159 15.90 -19.01 13.01
C VAL A 159 17.01 -20.04 13.22
N ALA A 160 17.64 -20.53 12.16
CA ALA A 160 18.74 -21.47 12.25
C ALA A 160 19.96 -20.86 12.96
N GLU A 161 20.31 -19.61 12.66
CA GLU A 161 21.37 -18.84 13.29
C GLU A 161 21.10 -18.60 14.78
N ALA A 162 19.89 -18.13 15.13
CA ALA A 162 19.49 -17.94 16.53
C ALA A 162 19.55 -19.25 17.32
N ARG A 163 19.08 -20.35 16.74
CA ARG A 163 19.20 -21.69 17.34
C ARG A 163 20.65 -22.14 17.48
N ALA A 164 21.49 -21.82 16.50
CA ALA A 164 22.90 -22.18 16.55
C ALA A 164 23.69 -21.33 17.56
N LYS A 165 23.30 -20.08 17.81
CA LYS A 165 23.84 -19.25 18.91
C LYS A 165 23.45 -19.81 20.27
N PHE A 166 22.15 -20.08 20.47
CA PHE A 166 21.66 -20.70 21.71
C PHE A 166 22.36 -22.04 22.02
N LYS A 167 22.61 -22.87 21.00
CA LYS A 167 23.34 -24.14 21.17
C LYS A 167 24.84 -23.97 21.41
N ARG A 168 25.44 -22.84 21.02
CA ARG A 168 26.85 -22.53 21.21
C ARG A 168 27.13 -21.81 22.55
N GLY A 169 26.09 -21.28 23.21
CA GLY A 169 26.21 -20.66 24.53
C GLY A 169 26.61 -19.18 24.49
N ASP A 170 26.47 -18.51 23.35
CA ASP A 170 26.66 -17.05 23.19
C ASP A 170 25.36 -16.27 23.43
#